data_AF-A0A433PJ24-F1
#
_entry.id   AF-A0A433PJ24-F1
#
_cell.length_a   1.000
_cell.length_b   1.000
_cell.length_c   1.000
_cell.angle_alpha   90.00
_cell.angle_beta   90.00
_cell.angle_gamma   90.00
#
_symmetry.space_group_name_H-M   'P 1'
#
loop_
_entity.id
_entity.type
_entity.pdbx_description
1 polymer ?
#
loop_
_entity_poly.entity_id
_entity_poly.type
_entity_poly.pdbx_seq_one_letter_code
_entity_poly.pdbx_strand_id
1 'polypeptide(L)'
;MLVEILWRNPRLHYYQGFHDVCTCFLLVLGKRGAIPAAENVALFFLRDAMLDSFDPVSRQLSLVTTLLSLEDPELHQFLTSNNIMAFFTLSWVLTWYSHDITDFRKVVRLFDLFMASTPLMPVYVACAIVLSRRRDLFVQEPDMVHTFLCSLPQDLTIDIDEIVASAVELERKFPPLEVQKRSGIWLDDCSPVNTYDTEWHCLSADQHPDRIAAERYLSMPPRKREPWEDEVAEMVAAMGGVVAGLVGVEPTPTES
;
A
#
# COMPACT_ATOMS: atom_id res chain seq x y z
N MET A 1 12.81 22.60 -0.81
CA MET A 1 12.03 21.61 -1.58
C MET A 1 10.71 21.37 -0.88
N LEU A 2 10.66 20.69 0.28
CA LEU A 2 9.42 20.44 1.04
C LEU A 2 8.58 21.70 1.27
N VAL A 3 9.16 22.75 1.87
CA VAL A 3 8.47 24.03 2.11
C VAL A 3 7.92 24.63 0.82
N GLU A 4 8.64 24.49 -0.30
CA GLU A 4 8.20 25.04 -1.58
C GLU A 4 7.03 24.25 -2.17
N ILE A 5 7.04 22.93 -2.07
CA ILE A 5 5.93 22.06 -2.49
C ILE A 5 4.69 22.38 -1.66
N LEU A 6 4.80 22.41 -0.33
CA LEU A 6 3.68 22.68 0.56
C LEU A 6 3.17 24.12 0.45
N TRP A 7 4.06 25.09 0.19
CA TRP A 7 3.65 26.48 -0.03
C TRP A 7 2.87 26.65 -1.33
N ARG A 8 3.23 25.91 -2.39
CA ARG A 8 2.46 25.87 -3.65
C ARG A 8 1.14 25.12 -3.52
N ASN A 9 1.07 24.15 -2.61
CA ASN A 9 -0.07 23.26 -2.42
C ASN A 9 -0.54 23.35 -0.94
N PRO A 10 -1.16 24.47 -0.51
CA PRO A 10 -1.41 24.78 0.90
C PRO A 10 -2.40 23.85 1.61
N ARG A 11 -3.02 22.93 0.87
CA ARG A 11 -3.97 21.92 1.37
C ARG A 11 -3.34 20.54 1.53
N LEU A 12 -2.08 20.37 1.16
CA LEU A 12 -1.32 19.17 1.47
C LEU A 12 -0.77 19.29 2.89
N HIS A 13 -1.02 18.27 3.69
CA HIS A 13 -0.51 18.17 5.04
C HIS A 13 0.76 17.30 5.01
N TYR A 14 1.83 17.83 5.60
CA TYR A 14 3.07 17.07 5.70
C TYR A 14 2.91 15.90 6.66
N TYR A 15 3.31 14.71 6.24
CA TYR A 15 3.49 13.55 7.11
C TYR A 15 4.99 13.23 7.27
N GLN A 16 5.34 12.64 8.42
CA GLN A 16 6.70 12.21 8.70
C GLN A 16 7.06 11.01 7.80
N GLY A 17 8.04 11.22 6.91
CA GLY A 17 8.49 10.24 5.91
C GLY A 17 8.48 10.78 4.48
N PHE A 18 7.68 11.81 4.19
CA PHE A 18 7.66 12.44 2.85
C PHE A 18 9.02 13.08 2.47
N HIS A 19 9.84 13.42 3.47
CA HIS A 19 11.19 13.92 3.24
C HIS A 19 12.13 12.85 2.66
N ASP A 20 11.93 11.57 2.97
CA ASP A 20 12.73 10.48 2.40
C ASP A 20 12.45 10.35 0.89
N VAL A 21 11.16 10.43 0.50
CA VAL A 21 10.72 10.49 -0.90
C VAL A 21 11.33 11.68 -1.63
N CYS A 22 11.23 12.88 -1.04
CA CYS A 22 11.82 14.08 -1.62
C CYS A 22 13.34 14.00 -1.77
N THR A 23 14.02 13.34 -0.83
CA THR A 23 15.47 13.17 -0.85
C THR A 23 15.90 12.27 -2.01
N CYS A 24 15.16 11.19 -2.29
CA CYS A 24 15.41 10.34 -3.44
C CYS A 24 15.35 11.14 -4.76
N PHE A 25 14.29 11.93 -4.96
CA PHE A 25 14.18 12.83 -6.12
C PHE A 25 15.31 13.85 -6.20
N LEU A 26 15.71 14.43 -5.06
CA LEU A 26 16.80 15.41 -5.01
C LEU A 26 18.14 14.79 -5.41
N LEU A 27 18.42 13.55 -4.98
CA LEU A 27 19.65 12.84 -5.29
C LEU A 27 19.72 12.42 -6.76
N VAL A 28 18.61 12.01 -7.37
CA VAL A 28 18.57 11.52 -8.75
C VAL A 28 18.45 12.67 -9.77
N LEU A 29 17.52 13.61 -9.55
CA LEU A 29 17.18 14.64 -10.54
C LEU A 29 17.85 16.00 -10.28
N GLY A 30 18.47 16.17 -9.11
CA GLY A 30 18.95 17.46 -8.64
C GLY A 30 17.81 18.45 -8.34
N LYS A 31 18.16 19.61 -7.76
CA LYS A 31 17.16 20.57 -7.23
C LYS A 31 16.09 21.00 -8.25
N ARG A 32 16.48 21.23 -9.51
CA ARG A 32 15.57 21.76 -10.55
C ARG A 32 14.52 20.73 -10.98
N GLY A 33 14.91 19.46 -11.14
CA GLY A 33 13.99 18.39 -11.53
C GLY A 33 13.21 17.82 -10.35
N ALA A 34 13.81 17.82 -9.15
CA ALA A 34 13.21 17.19 -7.97
C ALA A 34 11.91 17.85 -7.51
N ILE A 35 11.84 19.19 -7.48
CA ILE A 35 10.65 19.92 -7.01
C ILE A 35 9.40 19.56 -7.81
N PRO A 36 9.35 19.72 -9.15
CA PRO A 36 8.16 19.37 -9.92
C PRO A 36 7.84 17.87 -9.90
N ALA A 37 8.85 16.99 -9.85
CA ALA A 37 8.64 15.55 -9.76
C ALA A 37 7.99 15.14 -8.43
N ALA A 38 8.56 15.57 -7.31
CA ALA A 38 8.01 15.26 -5.99
C ALA A 38 6.66 15.94 -5.73
N GLU A 39 6.42 17.13 -6.30
CA GLU A 39 5.11 17.78 -6.27
C GLU A 39 4.05 16.95 -7.00
N ASN A 40 4.37 16.42 -8.18
CA ASN A 40 3.47 15.50 -8.88
C ASN A 40 3.24 14.21 -8.07
N VAL A 41 4.28 13.63 -7.48
CA VAL A 41 4.11 12.44 -6.62
C VAL A 41 3.23 12.73 -5.40
N ALA A 42 3.39 13.88 -4.77
CA ALA A 42 2.55 14.31 -3.65
C ALA A 42 1.07 14.40 -4.05
N LEU A 43 0.78 14.92 -5.25
CA LEU A 43 -0.59 15.15 -5.70
C LEU A 43 -1.25 13.91 -6.33
N PHE A 44 -0.50 13.06 -7.04
CA PHE A 44 -1.07 12.00 -7.89
C PHE A 44 -0.71 10.58 -7.44
N PHE A 45 0.05 10.43 -6.37
CA PHE A 45 0.39 9.11 -5.82
C PHE A 45 0.22 9.07 -4.30
N LEU A 46 0.78 10.05 -3.60
CA LEU A 46 0.84 10.07 -2.13
C LEU A 46 -0.24 10.97 -1.49
N ARG A 47 -1.18 11.48 -2.28
CA ARG A 47 -2.20 12.45 -1.83
C ARG A 47 -2.97 11.96 -0.62
N ASP A 48 -3.36 10.69 -0.61
CA ASP A 48 -4.11 10.05 0.48
C ASP A 48 -3.36 10.12 1.82
N ALA A 49 -2.02 10.10 1.80
CA ALA A 49 -1.17 10.24 2.99
C ALA A 49 -0.97 11.69 3.45
N MET A 50 -1.36 12.66 2.62
CA MET A 50 -1.21 14.09 2.87
C MET A 50 -2.56 14.77 3.17
N LEU A 51 -3.61 13.99 3.44
CA LEU A 51 -4.90 14.45 3.93
C LEU A 51 -4.89 14.62 5.46
N ASP A 52 -5.88 15.33 6.00
CA ASP A 52 -6.06 15.53 7.45
C ASP A 52 -6.42 14.24 8.22
N SER A 53 -6.77 13.17 7.51
CA SER A 53 -7.17 11.89 8.09
C SER A 53 -6.21 10.79 7.66
N PHE A 54 -5.90 9.88 8.59
CA PHE A 54 -5.12 8.67 8.32
C PHE A 54 -5.96 7.55 7.69
N ASP A 55 -7.29 7.68 7.69
CA ASP A 55 -8.21 6.64 7.21
C ASP A 55 -7.96 6.19 5.75
N PRO A 56 -7.67 7.07 4.77
CA PRO A 56 -7.38 6.64 3.41
C PRO A 56 -6.15 5.72 3.33
N VAL A 57 -5.08 6.05 4.07
CA VAL A 57 -3.87 5.22 4.15
C VAL A 57 -4.17 3.90 4.85
N SER A 58 -4.89 3.91 5.97
CA SER A 58 -5.21 2.69 6.71
C SER A 58 -6.01 1.69 5.85
N ARG A 59 -6.92 2.19 5.00
CA ARG A 59 -7.64 1.38 4.02
C ARG A 59 -6.69 0.77 2.98
N GLN A 60 -5.76 1.56 2.42
CA GLN A 60 -4.76 1.03 1.48
C GLN A 60 -3.89 -0.08 2.11
N LEU A 61 -3.43 0.11 3.35
CA LEU A 61 -2.63 -0.90 4.05
C LEU A 61 -3.43 -2.18 4.33
N SER A 62 -4.72 -2.04 4.62
CA SER A 62 -5.61 -3.20 4.82
C SER A 62 -5.72 -4.08 3.58
N LEU A 63 -5.53 -3.52 2.38
CA LEU A 63 -5.51 -4.29 1.13
C LEU A 63 -4.30 -5.24 1.03
N VAL A 64 -3.20 -5.01 1.76
CA VAL A 64 -2.11 -5.99 1.87
C VAL A 64 -2.65 -7.31 2.45
N THR A 65 -3.47 -7.23 3.50
CA THR A 65 -4.09 -8.40 4.13
C THR A 65 -4.96 -9.17 3.14
N THR A 66 -5.73 -8.45 2.31
CA THR A 66 -6.57 -9.05 1.26
C THR A 66 -5.71 -9.71 0.17
N LEU A 67 -4.64 -9.06 -0.29
CA LEU A 67 -3.74 -9.65 -1.28
C LEU A 67 -3.09 -10.93 -0.75
N LEU A 68 -2.65 -10.93 0.51
CA LEU A 68 -2.10 -12.13 1.15
C LEU A 68 -3.15 -13.24 1.25
N SER A 69 -4.39 -12.93 1.61
CA SER A 69 -5.45 -13.95 1.70
C SER A 69 -5.84 -14.54 0.34
N LEU A 70 -5.73 -13.75 -0.73
CA LEU A 70 -6.00 -14.19 -2.10
C LEU A 70 -4.85 -15.01 -2.70
N GLU A 71 -3.59 -14.68 -2.39
CA GLU A 71 -2.42 -15.35 -2.95
C GLU A 71 -1.95 -16.55 -2.12
N ASP A 72 -1.91 -16.42 -0.79
CA ASP A 72 -1.45 -17.46 0.13
C ASP A 72 -2.32 -17.50 1.40
N PRO A 73 -3.47 -18.20 1.34
CA PRO A 73 -4.38 -18.32 2.48
C PRO A 73 -3.74 -18.89 3.74
N GLU A 74 -2.76 -19.78 3.60
CA GLU A 74 -2.06 -20.40 4.74
C GLU A 74 -1.19 -19.37 5.47
N LEU A 75 -0.43 -18.56 4.72
CA LEU A 75 0.36 -17.48 5.28
C LEU A 75 -0.54 -16.40 5.92
N HIS A 76 -1.64 -16.05 5.25
CA HIS A 76 -2.62 -15.11 5.81
C HIS A 76 -3.22 -15.62 7.14
N GLN A 77 -3.58 -16.91 7.21
CA GLN A 77 -4.08 -17.51 8.44
C GLN A 77 -3.02 -17.48 9.54
N PHE A 78 -1.77 -17.83 9.22
CA PHE A 78 -0.67 -17.76 10.18
C PHE A 78 -0.49 -16.35 10.77
N LEU A 79 -0.48 -15.31 9.93
CA LEU A 79 -0.35 -13.93 10.42
C LEU A 79 -1.55 -13.51 11.29
N THR A 80 -2.77 -13.89 10.88
CA THR A 80 -4.00 -13.59 11.61
C THR A 80 -4.03 -14.29 12.97
N SER A 81 -3.62 -15.56 13.06
CA SER A 81 -3.52 -16.32 14.31
C SER A 81 -2.49 -15.73 15.28
N ASN A 82 -1.50 -14.99 14.77
CA ASN A 82 -0.53 -14.24 15.58
C ASN A 82 -0.95 -12.79 15.84
N ASN A 83 -2.21 -12.41 15.54
CA ASN A 83 -2.76 -11.05 15.69
C ASN A 83 -1.98 -9.98 14.91
N ILE A 84 -1.40 -10.34 13.77
CA ILE A 84 -0.63 -9.42 12.93
C ILE A 84 -1.54 -8.79 11.88
N MET A 85 -1.63 -7.46 11.96
CA MET A 85 -2.26 -6.62 10.95
C MET A 85 -1.19 -5.98 10.06
N ALA A 86 -1.55 -5.65 8.82
CA ALA A 86 -0.61 -5.09 7.83
C ALA A 86 -0.04 -3.69 8.14
N PHE A 87 -0.29 -3.11 9.31
CA PHE A 87 0.27 -1.81 9.72
C PHE A 87 1.80 -1.80 9.84
N PHE A 88 2.45 -2.97 9.94
CA PHE A 88 3.92 -3.04 9.88
C PHE A 88 4.50 -2.54 8.54
N THR A 89 3.68 -2.49 7.48
CA THR A 89 4.07 -1.98 6.15
C THR A 89 3.93 -0.46 6.01
N LEU A 90 3.48 0.24 7.06
CA LEU A 90 3.18 1.67 7.02
C LEU A 90 4.37 2.52 6.55
N SER A 91 5.55 2.35 7.15
CA SER A 91 6.76 3.09 6.76
C SER A 91 7.14 2.79 5.31
N TRP A 92 6.94 1.54 4.87
CA TRP A 92 7.32 1.08 3.55
C TRP A 92 6.50 1.79 2.47
N VAL A 93 5.18 1.77 2.62
CA VAL A 93 4.26 2.38 1.66
C VAL A 93 4.38 3.89 1.67
N LEU A 94 4.43 4.53 2.85
CA LEU A 94 4.48 5.99 2.96
C LEU A 94 5.78 6.61 2.47
N THR A 95 6.88 5.88 2.56
CA THR A 95 8.20 6.39 2.16
C THR A 95 8.68 5.80 0.83
N TRP A 96 7.83 5.04 0.14
CA TRP A 96 8.23 4.26 -1.05
C TRP A 96 9.51 3.45 -0.76
N TYR A 97 9.56 2.83 0.42
CA TYR A 97 10.64 2.01 0.93
C TYR A 97 11.98 2.73 1.14
N SER A 98 12.06 4.03 0.85
CA SER A 98 13.32 4.79 0.96
C SER A 98 13.79 5.00 2.39
N HIS A 99 12.90 4.83 3.37
CA HIS A 99 13.25 4.86 4.79
C HIS A 99 13.87 3.54 5.27
N ASP A 100 13.30 2.41 4.83
CA ASP A 100 13.63 1.09 5.38
C ASP A 100 14.71 0.35 4.58
N ILE A 101 14.87 0.64 3.27
CA ILE A 101 15.88 0.01 2.42
C ILE A 101 17.16 0.85 2.38
N THR A 102 18.29 0.24 2.72
CA THR A 102 19.59 0.93 2.78
C THR A 102 20.35 0.95 1.45
N ASP A 103 20.15 -0.02 0.55
CA ASP A 103 20.75 0.01 -0.79
C ASP A 103 19.97 0.98 -1.69
N PHE A 104 20.55 2.16 -1.91
CA PHE A 104 19.95 3.22 -2.72
C PHE A 104 19.60 2.78 -4.15
N ARG A 105 20.32 1.81 -4.74
CA ARG A 105 19.99 1.30 -6.08
C ARG A 105 18.66 0.56 -6.09
N LYS A 106 18.39 -0.22 -5.03
CA LYS A 106 17.09 -0.90 -4.85
C LYS A 106 15.98 0.12 -4.66
N VAL A 107 16.23 1.19 -3.88
CA VAL A 107 15.27 2.29 -3.70
C VAL A 107 14.92 2.95 -5.02
N VAL A 108 15.91 3.38 -5.81
CA VAL A 108 15.67 4.02 -7.12
C VAL A 108 14.91 3.08 -8.06
N ARG A 109 15.25 1.78 -8.07
CA ARG A 109 14.56 0.76 -8.87
C ARG A 109 13.07 0.63 -8.52
N LEU A 110 12.71 0.76 -7.25
CA LEU A 110 11.32 0.80 -6.80
C LEU A 110 10.63 2.11 -7.18
N PHE A 111 11.32 3.25 -7.11
CA PHE A 111 10.78 4.53 -7.56
C PHE A 111 10.44 4.50 -9.06
N ASP A 112 11.30 3.88 -9.88
CA ASP A 112 11.03 3.66 -11.31
C ASP A 112 9.72 2.86 -11.50
N LEU A 113 9.54 1.77 -10.73
CA LEU A 113 8.33 0.97 -10.76
C LEU A 113 7.09 1.79 -10.35
N PHE A 114 7.16 2.50 -9.21
CA PHE A 114 6.02 3.21 -8.64
C PHE A 114 5.53 4.34 -9.54
N MET A 115 6.43 5.11 -10.14
CA MET A 115 6.04 6.18 -11.07
C MET A 115 5.48 5.64 -12.40
N ALA A 116 5.85 4.42 -12.79
CA ALA A 116 5.40 3.77 -14.01
C ALA A 116 4.13 2.91 -13.84
N SER A 117 3.58 2.82 -12.61
CA SER A 117 2.48 1.91 -12.28
C SER A 117 1.36 2.64 -11.52
N THR A 118 0.33 1.90 -11.11
CA THR A 118 -0.77 2.48 -10.33
C THR A 118 -0.26 2.94 -8.95
N PRO A 119 -0.91 3.93 -8.31
CA PRO A 119 -0.52 4.39 -6.98
C PRO A 119 -0.63 3.33 -5.88
N LEU A 120 -1.30 2.21 -6.15
CA LEU A 120 -1.38 1.08 -5.22
C LEU A 120 -0.17 0.13 -5.34
N MET A 121 0.71 0.30 -6.32
CA MET A 121 1.90 -0.54 -6.53
C MET A 121 2.77 -0.76 -5.26
N PRO A 122 3.02 0.23 -4.38
CA PRO A 122 3.74 0.01 -3.14
C PRO A 122 3.12 -1.05 -2.21
N VAL A 123 1.79 -1.21 -2.25
CA VAL A 123 1.04 -2.23 -1.49
C VAL A 123 1.27 -3.63 -2.09
N TYR A 124 1.31 -3.75 -3.42
CA TYR A 124 1.67 -5.01 -4.09
C TYR A 124 3.12 -5.42 -3.81
N VAL A 125 4.06 -4.46 -3.80
CA VAL A 125 5.45 -4.71 -3.40
C VAL A 125 5.52 -5.19 -1.95
N ALA A 126 4.69 -4.66 -1.05
CA ALA A 126 4.68 -5.08 0.35
C ALA A 126 4.25 -6.55 0.47
N CYS A 127 3.19 -6.92 -0.25
CA CYS A 127 2.73 -8.30 -0.35
C CYS A 127 3.81 -9.22 -0.94
N ALA A 128 4.45 -8.82 -2.04
CA ALA A 128 5.52 -9.59 -2.70
C ALA A 128 6.71 -9.85 -1.76
N ILE A 129 7.14 -8.85 -0.98
CA ILE A 129 8.22 -9.01 0.02
C ILE A 129 7.84 -10.04 1.08
N VAL A 130 6.63 -9.94 1.65
CA VAL A 130 6.14 -10.88 2.66
C VAL A 130 6.06 -12.30 2.10
N LEU A 131 5.51 -12.47 0.91
CA LEU A 131 5.42 -13.77 0.22
C LEU A 131 6.80 -14.37 -0.08
N SER A 132 7.79 -13.54 -0.45
CA SER A 132 9.16 -14.00 -0.72
C SER A 132 9.87 -14.59 0.50
N ARG A 133 9.35 -14.30 1.71
CA ARG A 133 9.89 -14.77 3.00
C ARG A 133 8.92 -15.69 3.74
N ARG A 134 7.95 -16.26 3.02
CA ARG A 134 6.98 -17.21 3.53
C ARG A 134 7.61 -18.30 4.42
N ARG A 135 8.64 -18.99 3.92
CA ARG A 135 9.28 -20.10 4.66
C ARG A 135 9.92 -19.63 5.96
N ASP A 136 10.57 -18.48 5.92
CA ASP A 136 11.25 -17.91 7.07
C ASP A 136 10.25 -17.40 8.12
N LEU A 137 9.07 -16.94 7.68
CA LEU A 137 7.96 -16.55 8.57
C LEU A 137 7.41 -17.75 9.35
N PHE A 138 7.18 -18.89 8.71
CA PHE A 138 6.61 -20.08 9.36
C PHE A 138 7.51 -20.71 10.44
N VAL A 139 8.82 -20.41 10.43
CA VAL A 139 9.76 -20.90 11.44
C VAL A 139 10.02 -19.90 12.57
N GLN A 140 9.46 -18.69 12.49
CA GLN A 140 9.58 -17.71 13.57
C GLN A 140 8.78 -18.16 14.80
N GLU A 141 9.28 -17.80 15.98
CA GLU A 141 8.48 -17.86 17.20
C GLU A 141 7.35 -16.81 17.14
N PRO A 142 6.15 -17.10 17.68
CA PRO A 142 4.99 -16.19 17.64
C PRO A 142 5.30 -14.72 18.01
N ASP A 143 6.05 -14.51 19.10
CA ASP A 143 6.40 -13.18 19.60
C ASP A 143 7.42 -12.44 18.70
N MET A 144 8.13 -13.19 17.84
CA MET A 144 9.17 -12.66 16.95
C MET A 144 8.66 -12.32 15.56
N VAL A 145 7.47 -12.80 15.16
CA VAL A 145 6.94 -12.64 13.79
C VAL A 145 6.82 -11.15 13.41
N HIS A 146 6.28 -10.31 14.29
CA HIS A 146 6.15 -8.86 14.01
C HIS A 146 7.51 -8.19 13.84
N THR A 147 8.47 -8.48 14.73
CA THR A 147 9.84 -7.96 14.64
C THR A 147 10.52 -8.39 13.34
N PHE A 148 10.35 -9.66 12.97
CA PHE A 148 10.89 -10.19 11.72
C PHE A 148 10.31 -9.47 10.50
N LEU A 149 8.97 -9.31 10.45
CA LEU A 149 8.30 -8.57 9.39
C LEU A 149 8.84 -7.15 9.22
N CYS A 150 8.96 -6.37 10.31
CA CYS A 150 9.50 -5.01 10.26
C CYS A 150 10.94 -4.94 9.72
N SER A 151 11.72 -6.02 9.84
CA SER A 151 13.10 -6.07 9.34
C SER A 151 13.23 -6.46 7.87
N LEU A 152 12.16 -6.97 7.23
CA LEU A 152 12.23 -7.55 5.89
C LEU A 152 12.81 -6.63 4.80
N PRO A 153 12.48 -5.33 4.71
CA PRO A 153 13.07 -4.47 3.68
C PRO A 153 14.59 -4.32 3.79
N GLN A 154 15.16 -4.56 4.98
CA GLN A 154 16.60 -4.49 5.23
C GLN A 154 17.33 -5.78 4.84
N ASP A 155 16.60 -6.84 4.47
CA ASP A 155 17.20 -8.10 4.08
C ASP A 155 17.95 -7.95 2.73
N LEU A 156 19.28 -7.99 2.83
CA LEU A 156 20.17 -7.86 1.69
C LEU A 156 20.02 -8.99 0.67
N THR A 157 19.50 -10.14 1.09
CA THR A 157 19.29 -11.33 0.24
C THR A 157 18.03 -11.23 -0.64
N ILE A 158 17.17 -10.22 -0.43
CA ILE A 158 16.05 -9.95 -1.33
C ILE A 158 16.59 -9.42 -2.66
N ASP A 159 16.31 -10.15 -3.74
CA ASP A 159 16.47 -9.66 -5.10
C ASP A 159 15.31 -8.72 -5.45
N ILE A 160 15.63 -7.45 -5.68
CA ILE A 160 14.61 -6.43 -5.92
C ILE A 160 13.90 -6.62 -7.26
N ASP A 161 14.57 -7.18 -8.27
CA ASP A 161 13.95 -7.38 -9.58
C ASP A 161 12.94 -8.54 -9.55
N GLU A 162 13.21 -9.58 -8.74
CA GLU A 162 12.22 -10.64 -8.47
C GLU A 162 10.99 -10.10 -7.73
N ILE A 163 11.19 -9.22 -6.74
CA ILE A 163 10.09 -8.55 -6.03
C ILE A 163 9.28 -7.68 -6.99
N VAL A 164 9.93 -6.90 -7.84
CA VAL A 164 9.26 -6.07 -8.85
C VAL A 164 8.43 -6.94 -9.79
N ALA A 165 9.00 -8.03 -10.32
CA ALA A 165 8.28 -8.94 -11.21
C ALA A 165 7.06 -9.58 -10.51
N SER A 166 7.23 -10.00 -9.26
CA SER A 166 6.16 -10.57 -8.44
C SER A 166 5.04 -9.55 -8.16
N ALA A 167 5.39 -8.31 -7.81
CA ALA A 167 4.41 -7.26 -7.55
C ALA A 167 3.58 -6.90 -8.80
N VAL A 168 4.22 -6.80 -9.96
CA VAL A 168 3.54 -6.56 -11.25
C VAL A 168 2.61 -7.73 -11.59
N GLU A 169 3.04 -8.97 -11.35
CA GLU A 169 2.21 -10.15 -11.58
C GLU A 169 1.01 -10.21 -10.63
N LEU A 170 1.19 -9.83 -9.36
CA LEU A 170 0.10 -9.71 -8.39
C LEU A 170 -0.95 -8.68 -8.82
N GLU A 171 -0.52 -7.48 -9.26
CA GLU A 171 -1.43 -6.45 -9.76
C GLU A 171 -2.17 -6.92 -11.02
N ARG A 172 -1.48 -7.64 -11.91
CA ARG A 172 -2.10 -8.23 -13.11
C ARG A 172 -3.18 -9.26 -12.76
N LYS A 173 -2.92 -10.10 -11.75
CA LYS A 173 -3.85 -11.13 -11.27
C LYS A 173 -5.02 -10.53 -10.50
N PHE A 174 -4.76 -9.50 -9.71
CA PHE A 174 -5.74 -8.81 -8.89
C PHE A 174 -5.62 -7.29 -9.08
N PRO A 175 -6.27 -6.70 -10.10
CA PRO A 175 -6.21 -5.26 -10.32
C PRO A 175 -6.78 -4.46 -9.13
N PRO A 176 -6.40 -3.18 -8.92
CA PRO A 176 -6.80 -2.40 -7.75
C PRO A 176 -8.31 -2.39 -7.45
N LEU A 177 -9.14 -2.27 -8.49
CA LEU A 177 -10.60 -2.31 -8.34
C LEU A 177 -11.11 -3.68 -7.87
N GLU A 178 -10.48 -4.77 -8.33
CA GLU A 178 -10.85 -6.13 -7.95
C GLU A 178 -10.45 -6.41 -6.49
N VAL A 179 -9.28 -5.94 -6.04
CA VAL A 179 -8.85 -6.06 -4.64
C VAL A 179 -9.80 -5.32 -3.70
N GLN A 180 -10.23 -4.11 -4.07
CA GLN A 180 -11.25 -3.36 -3.32
C GLN A 180 -12.59 -4.13 -3.23
N LYS A 181 -13.06 -4.68 -4.35
CA LYS A 181 -14.29 -5.49 -4.38
C LYS A 181 -14.21 -6.73 -3.50
N ARG A 182 -13.09 -7.46 -3.58
CA ARG A 182 -12.87 -8.70 -2.81
C ARG A 182 -12.72 -8.45 -1.32
N SER A 183 -12.13 -7.31 -0.95
CA SER A 183 -11.95 -6.92 0.46
C SER A 183 -13.21 -6.35 1.09
N GLY A 184 -14.13 -5.77 0.30
CA GLY A 184 -15.19 -4.91 0.81
C GLY A 184 -14.67 -3.55 1.31
N ILE A 185 -13.38 -3.28 1.15
CA ILE A 185 -12.73 -2.02 1.55
C ILE A 185 -12.59 -1.16 0.30
N TRP A 186 -13.43 -0.14 0.21
CA TRP A 186 -13.39 0.83 -0.87
C TRP A 186 -12.48 1.99 -0.50
N LEU A 187 -11.59 2.37 -1.42
CA LEU A 187 -10.86 3.63 -1.35
C LEU A 187 -11.79 4.78 -1.76
N ASP A 188 -11.41 6.00 -1.42
CA ASP A 188 -12.20 7.18 -1.79
C ASP A 188 -12.25 7.33 -3.31
N ASP A 189 -13.36 7.84 -3.85
CA ASP A 189 -13.49 8.07 -5.30
C ASP A 189 -12.43 9.06 -5.80
N CYS A 190 -11.99 9.97 -4.91
CA CYS A 190 -10.90 10.91 -5.13
C CYS A 190 -9.52 10.37 -4.74
N SER A 191 -9.38 9.11 -4.34
CA SER A 191 -8.07 8.51 -4.10
C SER A 191 -7.28 8.49 -5.41
N PRO A 192 -5.97 8.80 -5.40
CA PRO A 192 -5.13 8.67 -6.58
C PRO A 192 -5.19 7.27 -7.21
N VAL A 193 -5.43 6.23 -6.41
CA VAL A 193 -5.62 4.87 -6.91
C VAL A 193 -6.84 4.78 -7.84
N ASN A 194 -7.95 5.42 -7.48
CA ASN A 194 -9.20 5.37 -8.23
C ASN A 194 -9.25 6.41 -9.37
N THR A 195 -8.46 7.48 -9.29
CA THR A 195 -8.38 8.50 -10.36
C THR A 195 -7.22 8.28 -11.34
N TYR A 196 -6.37 7.27 -11.12
CA TYR A 196 -5.14 7.01 -11.89
C TYR A 196 -5.35 6.97 -13.41
N ASP A 197 -6.32 6.17 -13.87
CA ASP A 197 -6.57 5.98 -15.30
C ASP A 197 -7.01 7.28 -16.00
N THR A 198 -7.75 8.12 -15.27
CA THR A 198 -8.32 9.35 -15.80
C THR A 198 -7.39 10.56 -15.69
N GLU A 199 -6.49 10.57 -14.71
CA GLU A 199 -5.69 11.76 -14.36
C GLU A 199 -4.20 11.62 -14.64
N TRP A 200 -3.67 10.40 -14.65
CA TRP A 200 -2.24 10.15 -14.77
C TRP A 200 -1.89 9.23 -15.93
N HIS A 201 -2.46 8.02 -15.99
CA HIS A 201 -2.13 7.02 -17.01
C HIS A 201 -2.46 7.47 -18.44
N CYS A 202 -3.48 8.32 -18.60
CA CYS A 202 -3.89 8.86 -19.89
C CYS A 202 -2.91 9.90 -20.47
N LEU A 203 -1.94 10.36 -19.69
CA LEU A 203 -1.03 11.44 -20.07
C LEU A 203 0.14 10.92 -20.91
N SER A 204 0.45 11.66 -21.97
CA SER A 204 1.71 11.54 -22.71
C SER A 204 2.83 12.33 -22.01
N ALA A 205 4.09 12.02 -22.30
CA ALA A 205 5.26 12.62 -21.65
C ALA A 205 5.30 14.16 -21.69
N ASP A 206 4.74 14.79 -22.73
CA ASP A 206 4.72 16.25 -22.89
C ASP A 206 3.47 16.91 -22.27
N GLN A 207 2.54 16.13 -21.71
CA GLN A 207 1.34 16.65 -21.08
C GLN A 207 1.56 16.88 -19.59
N HIS A 208 0.92 17.93 -19.07
CA HIS A 208 0.92 18.21 -17.64
C HIS A 208 -0.40 17.74 -17.01
N PRO A 209 -0.35 17.07 -15.85
CA PRO A 209 -1.56 16.66 -15.15
C PRO A 209 -2.35 17.88 -14.65
N ASP A 210 -3.66 17.74 -14.53
CA ASP A 210 -4.52 18.82 -14.01
C ASP A 210 -4.34 18.97 -12.49
N ARG A 211 -3.41 19.85 -12.12
CA ARG A 211 -3.10 20.15 -10.71
C ARG A 211 -4.27 20.84 -10.00
N ILE A 212 -5.07 21.62 -10.72
CA ILE A 212 -6.22 22.31 -10.13
C ILE A 212 -7.30 21.30 -9.77
N ALA A 213 -7.54 20.30 -10.62
CA ALA A 213 -8.43 19.19 -10.31
C ALA A 213 -7.93 18.40 -9.08
N ALA A 214 -6.64 18.05 -9.04
CA ALA A 214 -6.05 17.33 -7.92
C ALA A 214 -6.17 18.09 -6.58
N GLU A 215 -5.95 19.41 -6.59
CA GLU A 215 -6.12 20.26 -5.40
C GLU A 215 -7.58 20.34 -4.92
N ARG A 216 -8.57 20.22 -5.82
CA ARG A 216 -9.99 20.22 -5.43
C ARG A 216 -10.36 19.01 -4.58
N TYR A 217 -9.72 17.86 -4.78
CA TYR A 217 -9.95 16.69 -3.94
C TYR A 217 -9.57 16.92 -2.48
N LEU A 218 -8.56 17.76 -2.24
CA LEU A 218 -8.17 18.18 -0.89
C LEU A 218 -9.24 19.05 -0.20
N SER A 219 -10.28 19.51 -0.91
CA SER A 219 -11.47 20.17 -0.32
C SER A 219 -12.63 19.23 -0.05
N MET A 220 -12.64 18.05 -0.68
CA MET A 220 -13.84 17.24 -0.68
C MET A 220 -14.02 16.62 0.70
N PRO A 221 -15.27 16.55 1.20
CA PRO A 221 -15.52 15.79 2.41
C PRO A 221 -15.08 14.34 2.17
N PRO A 222 -14.61 13.63 3.21
CA PRO A 222 -14.34 12.20 3.11
C PRO A 222 -15.56 11.47 2.54
N ARG A 223 -15.33 10.40 1.79
CA ARG A 223 -16.41 9.54 1.29
C ARG A 223 -17.30 9.13 2.47
N LYS A 224 -18.61 9.27 2.30
CA LYS A 224 -19.56 8.64 3.23
C LYS A 224 -19.65 7.17 2.82
N ARG A 225 -19.38 6.26 3.75
CA ARG A 225 -19.67 4.84 3.55
C ARG A 225 -21.14 4.67 3.20
N GLU A 226 -21.40 3.93 2.13
CA GLU A 226 -22.75 3.58 1.74
C GLU A 226 -23.20 2.31 2.48
N PRO A 227 -24.49 2.18 2.87
CA PRO A 227 -24.96 1.05 3.68
C PRO A 227 -24.67 -0.33 3.10
N TRP A 228 -24.65 -0.45 1.76
CA TRP A 228 -24.34 -1.72 1.08
C TRP A 228 -22.88 -2.15 1.24
N GLU A 229 -21.96 -1.22 1.53
CA GLU A 229 -20.55 -1.55 1.75
C GLU A 229 -20.37 -2.31 3.06
N ASP A 230 -21.13 -1.94 4.10
CA ASP A 230 -21.15 -2.65 5.37
C ASP A 230 -21.78 -4.04 5.19
N GLU A 231 -22.84 -4.17 4.38
CA GLU A 231 -23.42 -5.49 4.03
C GLU A 231 -22.41 -6.39 3.28
N VAL A 232 -21.65 -5.84 2.34
CA VAL A 232 -20.60 -6.58 1.60
C VAL A 232 -19.45 -6.97 2.54
N ALA A 233 -19.01 -6.07 3.42
CA ALA A 233 -17.97 -6.36 4.41
C ALA A 233 -18.41 -7.46 5.39
N GLU A 234 -19.66 -7.42 5.85
CA GLU A 234 -20.25 -8.48 6.68
C GLU A 234 -20.36 -9.81 5.92
N MET A 235 -20.79 -9.80 4.65
CA MET A 235 -20.83 -10.99 3.81
C MET A 235 -19.44 -11.60 3.60
N VAL A 236 -18.42 -10.79 3.31
CA VAL A 236 -17.03 -11.24 3.14
C VAL A 236 -16.48 -11.81 4.45
N ALA A 237 -16.75 -11.16 5.59
CA ALA A 237 -16.37 -11.66 6.91
C ALA A 237 -17.07 -13.01 7.23
N ALA A 238 -18.35 -13.14 6.91
CA ALA A 238 -19.09 -14.38 7.08
C ALA A 238 -18.56 -15.50 6.18
N MET A 239 -18.19 -15.21 4.93
CA MET A 239 -17.59 -16.18 4.01
C MET A 239 -16.20 -16.64 4.48
N GLY A 240 -15.37 -15.75 5.03
CA GLY A 240 -14.10 -16.11 5.67
C GLY A 240 -14.29 -16.97 6.93
N GLY A 241 -15.34 -16.73 7.70
CA GLY A 241 -15.72 -17.55 8.86
C GLY A 241 -16.22 -18.96 8.48
N VAL A 242 -16.87 -19.13 7.33
CA VAL A 242 -17.34 -20.45 6.84
C VAL A 242 -16.16 -21.34 6.42
N VAL A 243 -15.06 -20.76 5.91
CA VAL A 243 -13.83 -21.54 5.62
C VAL A 243 -13.16 -22.03 6.91
N ALA A 244 -13.19 -21.23 7.99
CA ALA A 244 -12.72 -21.67 9.31
C ALA A 244 -13.62 -22.76 9.92
N GLY A 245 -14.93 -22.74 9.65
CA GLY A 245 -15.88 -23.76 10.12
C GLY A 245 -15.75 -25.13 9.45
N LEU A 246 -15.01 -25.24 8.34
CA LEU A 246 -14.77 -26.50 7.62
C LEU A 246 -13.49 -27.23 8.08
N VAL A 247 -12.64 -26.59 8.89
CA VAL A 247 -11.51 -27.24 9.56
C VAL A 247 -11.99 -27.62 10.97
N GLY A 248 -12.67 -28.77 11.04
CA GLY A 248 -13.38 -29.24 12.22
C GLY A 248 -12.50 -29.36 13.47
N VAL A 249 -12.86 -28.59 14.50
CA VAL A 249 -12.62 -28.96 15.89
C VAL A 249 -13.96 -29.43 16.44
N GLU A 250 -14.17 -30.74 16.50
CA GLU A 250 -15.31 -31.31 17.23
C GLU A 250 -15.18 -30.96 18.71
N PRO A 251 -16.22 -30.43 19.36
CA PRO A 251 -16.21 -30.24 20.80
C PRO A 251 -16.28 -31.61 21.48
N THR A 252 -15.26 -31.94 22.26
CA THR A 252 -15.28 -33.07 23.20
C THR A 252 -16.48 -32.95 24.16
N PRO A 253 -17.20 -34.04 24.42
CA PRO A 253 -18.37 -34.00 25.28
C PRO A 253 -17.94 -33.79 26.74
N THR A 254 -18.60 -32.85 27.40
CA THR A 254 -18.54 -32.66 28.84
C THR A 254 -19.04 -33.93 29.54
N GLU A 255 -18.15 -34.64 30.23
CA GLU A 255 -18.54 -35.61 31.24
C GLU A 255 -18.92 -34.90 32.55
N SER A 256 -19.97 -35.46 33.15
CA SER A 256 -20.70 -35.16 34.38
C SER A 256 -19.94 -34.57 35.56
#